data_AF-H0EGW1-F1
#
_entry.id   AF-H0EGW1-F1
#
_cell.length_a   1.000
_cell.length_b   1.000
_cell.length_c   1.000
_cell.angle_alpha   90.00
_cell.angle_beta   90.00
_cell.angle_gamma   90.00
#
_symmetry.space_group_name_H-M   'P 1'
#
loop_
_entity.id
_entity.type
_entity.pdbx_description
1 polymer ?
#
loop_
_entity_poly.entity_id
_entity_poly.type
_entity_poly.pdbx_seq_one_letter_code
_entity_poly.pdbx_strand_id
1 'polypeptide(L)'
;MVVERSVALMDNVLRNVTALENGVADFEDMVFSSVEEDPELSSLRAEDSEAVRLRKVSQRLQHILKTHVRDYSSKSKQLASKYGRPSRLIRYWIPAVIFILSSSTILRILVNRKAEIVTWIQDFGTTVRDFWSNWIMEPTKKVIGTIRHDKDSAIAIMSKESLKGDRDSLERMVVDFAVDNPNSATNGNAPLSEAQIAEIRLKVKEGDLTPVLRAYEKDLRQPFVGTLRGDLIRALLIQVQKTKVDVEVALSGIDSLLKSQELVFGFIGLTPGVLVCFAAFRYLGGVFGSRRGLRRGRKAGQTVRVLRNIDRILTIATPTQENILSYKDHGLLLCEVHILRQGSSKLFPGDIEREFLEDVNDLCNINSGIQQQLKTLDRIRWGYAKWLK
;
A
#
# COMPACT_ATOMS: atom_id res chain seq x y z
N MET A 1 -1.45 14.51 -58.35
CA MET A 1 -2.90 14.77 -58.13
C MET A 1 -3.29 14.87 -56.65
N VAL A 2 -3.22 13.81 -55.83
CA VAL A 2 -3.64 13.90 -54.40
C VAL A 2 -2.81 14.91 -53.61
N VAL A 3 -1.49 14.96 -53.87
CA VAL A 3 -0.55 15.86 -53.19
C VAL A 3 -0.75 17.33 -53.60
N GLU A 4 -1.09 17.61 -54.85
CA GLU A 4 -1.33 19.00 -55.31
C GLU A 4 -2.60 19.55 -54.69
N ARG A 5 -3.67 18.74 -54.68
CA ARG A 5 -4.94 19.11 -54.04
C ARG A 5 -4.75 19.34 -52.54
N SER A 6 -3.95 18.52 -51.86
CA SER A 6 -3.69 18.70 -50.42
C SER A 6 -2.88 19.96 -50.13
N VAL A 7 -1.90 20.30 -50.97
CA VAL A 7 -1.11 21.54 -50.83
C VAL A 7 -1.97 22.78 -51.07
N ALA A 8 -2.87 22.74 -52.07
CA ALA A 8 -3.81 23.84 -52.31
C ALA A 8 -4.82 24.01 -51.16
N LEU A 9 -5.34 22.90 -50.63
CA LEU A 9 -6.19 22.92 -49.43
C LEU A 9 -5.46 23.52 -48.22
N MET A 10 -4.20 23.13 -47.98
CA MET A 10 -3.42 23.68 -46.88
C MET A 10 -3.22 25.19 -46.99
N ASP A 11 -2.95 25.71 -48.20
CA ASP A 11 -2.80 27.14 -48.45
C ASP A 11 -4.09 27.92 -48.15
N ASN A 12 -5.22 27.48 -48.71
CA ASN A 12 -6.52 28.13 -48.52
C ASN A 12 -7.00 28.07 -47.06
N VAL A 13 -6.80 26.94 -46.38
CA VAL A 13 -7.11 26.80 -44.95
C VAL A 13 -6.27 27.79 -44.12
N LEU A 14 -4.96 27.86 -44.33
CA LEU A 14 -4.10 28.76 -43.52
C LEU A 14 -4.43 30.25 -43.70
N ARG A 15 -4.89 30.65 -44.90
CA ARG A 15 -5.33 32.03 -45.16
C ARG A 15 -6.63 32.37 -44.44
N ASN A 16 -7.60 31.46 -44.50
CA ASN A 16 -8.98 31.74 -44.08
C ASN A 16 -9.29 31.36 -42.63
N VAL A 17 -8.53 30.45 -41.98
CA VAL A 17 -8.80 29.98 -40.60
C VAL A 17 -8.76 31.11 -39.56
N THR A 18 -8.06 32.21 -39.86
CA THR A 18 -7.97 33.36 -38.93
C THR A 18 -9.12 34.37 -39.06
N ALA A 19 -9.95 34.24 -40.09
CA ALA A 19 -11.14 35.06 -40.29
C ALA A 19 -12.29 34.47 -39.46
N LEU A 20 -12.41 34.89 -38.20
CA LEU A 20 -13.42 34.43 -37.24
C LEU A 20 -14.86 34.87 -37.56
N GLU A 21 -15.05 35.67 -38.61
CA GLU A 21 -16.32 36.35 -38.90
C GLU A 21 -17.33 35.46 -39.66
N ASN A 22 -16.85 34.42 -40.34
CA ASN A 22 -17.71 33.52 -41.12
C ASN A 22 -18.06 32.26 -40.30
N GLY A 23 -19.31 31.79 -40.39
CA GLY A 23 -19.71 30.55 -39.76
C GLY A 23 -18.88 29.36 -40.25
N VAL A 24 -18.78 28.29 -39.45
CA VAL A 24 -17.96 27.11 -39.81
C VAL A 24 -18.44 26.44 -41.11
N ALA A 25 -19.74 26.51 -41.42
CA ALA A 25 -20.29 25.98 -42.68
C ALA A 25 -19.88 26.85 -43.88
N ASP A 26 -20.03 28.18 -43.76
CA ASP A 26 -19.61 29.13 -44.81
C ASP A 26 -18.10 29.05 -45.08
N PHE A 27 -17.31 28.77 -44.05
CA PHE A 27 -15.87 28.52 -44.18
C PHE A 27 -15.57 27.24 -44.99
N GLU A 28 -16.32 26.16 -44.73
CA GLU A 28 -16.15 24.89 -45.43
C GLU A 28 -16.45 25.04 -46.92
N ASP A 29 -17.61 25.62 -47.24
CA ASP A 29 -18.03 25.87 -48.62
C ASP A 29 -17.05 26.80 -49.35
N MET A 30 -16.59 27.87 -48.68
CA MET A 30 -15.60 28.80 -49.22
C MET A 30 -14.24 28.13 -49.49
N VAL A 31 -13.76 27.25 -48.61
CA VAL A 31 -12.47 26.57 -48.81
C VAL A 31 -12.54 25.57 -49.96
N PHE A 32 -13.62 24.81 -50.06
CA PHE A 32 -13.77 23.82 -51.14
C PHE A 32 -14.03 24.47 -52.50
N SER A 33 -14.90 25.49 -52.58
CA SER A 33 -15.11 26.25 -53.82
C SER A 33 -13.82 26.94 -54.28
N SER A 34 -13.06 27.55 -53.37
CA SER A 34 -11.78 28.20 -53.69
C SER A 34 -10.70 27.22 -54.16
N VAL A 35 -10.78 25.93 -53.81
CA VAL A 35 -9.85 24.90 -54.30
C VAL A 35 -10.29 24.34 -55.65
N GLU A 36 -11.59 24.25 -55.90
CA GLU A 36 -12.13 23.82 -57.20
C GLU A 36 -11.92 24.90 -58.28
N GLU A 37 -11.97 26.17 -57.90
CA GLU A 37 -11.74 27.33 -58.77
C GLU A 37 -10.26 27.75 -58.85
N ASP A 38 -9.32 27.06 -58.19
CA ASP A 38 -7.91 27.47 -58.15
C ASP A 38 -7.27 27.42 -59.56
N PRO A 39 -6.90 28.58 -60.15
CA PRO A 39 -6.32 28.64 -61.48
C PRO A 39 -4.94 27.98 -61.53
N GLU A 40 -4.20 27.94 -60.41
CA GLU A 40 -2.91 27.26 -60.34
C GLU A 40 -3.09 25.73 -60.40
N LEU A 41 -4.10 25.19 -59.72
CA LEU A 41 -4.42 23.76 -59.76
C LEU A 41 -4.86 23.32 -61.16
N SER A 42 -5.63 24.18 -61.85
CA SER A 42 -6.03 23.97 -63.24
C SER A 42 -4.84 24.05 -64.21
N SER A 43 -3.91 24.98 -63.99
CA SER A 43 -2.67 25.08 -64.78
C SER A 43 -1.71 23.89 -64.56
N LEU A 44 -1.68 23.34 -63.34
CA LEU A 44 -0.92 22.14 -63.00
C LEU A 44 -1.52 20.87 -63.63
N ARG A 45 -2.85 20.85 -63.82
CA ARG A 45 -3.54 19.77 -64.54
C ARG A 45 -3.28 19.80 -66.05
N ALA A 46 -3.00 20.98 -66.61
CA ALA A 46 -2.74 21.17 -68.05
C ALA A 46 -1.26 20.94 -68.44
N GLU A 47 -0.34 20.79 -67.48
CA GLU A 47 1.08 20.57 -67.76
C GLU A 47 1.46 19.08 -67.73
N ASP A 48 1.93 18.55 -68.86
CA ASP A 48 2.33 17.14 -69.00
C ASP A 48 3.65 16.80 -68.28
N SER A 49 4.55 17.77 -68.06
CA SER A 49 5.86 17.51 -67.46
C SER A 49 5.81 17.37 -65.93
N GLU A 50 6.13 16.19 -65.41
CA GLU A 50 6.14 15.87 -63.97
C GLU A 50 7.17 16.71 -63.18
N ALA A 51 8.32 17.03 -63.78
CA ALA A 51 9.36 17.83 -63.14
C ALA A 51 8.93 19.28 -62.88
N VAL A 52 8.14 19.87 -63.79
CA VAL A 52 7.63 21.24 -63.65
C VAL A 52 6.55 21.30 -62.57
N ARG A 53 5.66 20.30 -62.54
CA ARG A 53 4.65 20.15 -61.48
C ARG A 53 5.28 20.04 -60.09
N LEU A 54 6.28 19.18 -59.94
CA LEU A 54 6.97 19.00 -58.65
C LEU A 54 7.68 20.28 -58.18
N ARG A 55 8.26 21.05 -59.11
CA ARG A 55 8.90 22.33 -58.80
C ARG A 55 7.90 23.39 -58.33
N LYS A 56 6.76 23.51 -59.00
CA LYS A 56 5.69 24.45 -58.62
C LYS A 56 5.08 24.10 -57.25
N VAL A 57 4.80 22.82 -57.01
CA VAL A 57 4.32 22.34 -55.70
C VAL A 57 5.33 22.61 -54.60
N SER A 58 6.63 22.37 -54.86
CA SER A 58 7.71 22.67 -53.93
C SER A 58 7.82 24.17 -53.61
N GLN A 59 7.72 25.03 -54.63
CA GLN A 59 7.70 26.49 -54.43
C GLN A 59 6.50 26.95 -53.60
N ARG A 60 5.31 26.40 -53.86
CA ARG A 60 4.10 26.69 -53.08
C ARG A 60 4.23 26.23 -51.63
N LEU A 61 4.74 25.02 -51.39
CA LEU A 61 5.04 24.53 -50.04
C LEU A 61 6.06 25.41 -49.30
N GLN A 62 7.12 25.85 -49.98
CA GLN A 62 8.11 26.75 -49.38
C GLN A 62 7.50 28.11 -49.03
N HIS A 63 6.58 28.63 -49.86
CA HIS A 63 5.86 29.87 -49.57
C HIS A 63 4.93 29.71 -48.37
N ILE A 64 4.17 28.61 -48.30
CA ILE A 64 3.32 28.28 -47.15
C ILE A 64 4.15 28.21 -45.86
N LEU A 65 5.28 27.52 -45.90
CA LEU A 65 6.14 27.35 -44.72
C LEU A 65 6.76 28.65 -44.24
N LYS A 66 7.18 29.54 -45.15
CA LYS A 66 7.87 30.79 -44.81
C LYS A 66 6.92 31.89 -44.34
N THR A 67 5.75 32.00 -44.99
CA THR A 67 4.85 33.15 -44.81
C THR A 67 3.61 32.74 -44.02
N HIS A 68 2.77 31.86 -44.58
CA HIS A 68 1.46 31.54 -44.04
C HIS A 68 1.51 30.92 -42.63
N VAL A 69 2.48 30.05 -42.35
CA VAL A 69 2.63 29.44 -41.01
C VAL A 69 3.03 30.48 -39.95
N ARG A 70 3.90 31.43 -40.29
CA ARG A 70 4.34 32.49 -39.35
C ARG A 70 3.23 33.48 -39.07
N ASP A 71 2.49 33.86 -40.10
CA ASP A 71 1.35 34.78 -39.99
C ASP A 71 0.22 34.13 -39.19
N TYR A 72 -0.08 32.86 -39.46
CA TYR A 72 -1.02 32.06 -38.66
C TYR A 72 -0.61 32.00 -37.18
N SER A 73 0.66 31.70 -36.89
CA SER A 73 1.15 31.63 -35.50
C SER A 73 1.00 32.96 -34.76
N SER A 74 1.31 34.07 -35.42
CA SER A 74 1.21 35.41 -34.85
C SER A 74 -0.25 35.81 -34.59
N LYS A 75 -1.15 35.61 -35.56
CA LYS A 75 -2.58 35.88 -35.41
C LYS A 75 -3.23 35.00 -34.36
N SER A 76 -2.87 33.70 -34.32
CA SER A 76 -3.37 32.75 -33.31
C SER A 76 -2.97 33.17 -31.90
N LYS A 77 -1.73 33.64 -31.67
CA LYS A 77 -1.29 34.16 -30.36
C LYS A 77 -2.06 35.41 -29.94
N GLN A 78 -2.31 36.34 -30.86
CA GLN A 78 -3.10 37.54 -30.58
C GLN A 78 -4.54 37.19 -30.20
N LEU A 79 -5.15 36.26 -30.94
CA LEU A 79 -6.50 35.78 -30.67
C LEU A 79 -6.59 35.02 -29.34
N ALA A 80 -5.61 34.17 -29.05
CA ALA A 80 -5.48 33.45 -27.79
C ALA A 80 -5.23 34.38 -26.59
N SER A 81 -4.59 35.53 -26.79
CA SER A 81 -4.46 36.56 -25.75
C SER A 81 -5.79 37.26 -25.48
N LYS A 82 -6.54 37.60 -26.54
CA LYS A 82 -7.82 38.31 -26.45
C LYS A 82 -8.96 37.47 -25.84
N TYR A 83 -9.04 36.19 -26.20
CA TYR A 83 -10.11 35.27 -25.77
C TYR A 83 -9.62 34.17 -24.81
N GLY A 84 -8.38 34.28 -24.33
CA GLY A 84 -7.74 33.30 -23.47
C GLY A 84 -8.24 33.31 -22.03
N ARG A 85 -7.64 32.43 -21.21
CA ARG A 85 -7.97 32.35 -19.79
C ARG A 85 -7.47 33.61 -19.05
N PRO A 86 -8.30 34.24 -18.19
CA PRO A 86 -7.87 35.40 -17.42
C PRO A 86 -6.69 35.05 -16.49
N SER A 87 -5.82 36.02 -16.25
CA SER A 87 -4.59 35.85 -15.47
C SER A 87 -4.89 35.41 -14.02
N ARG A 88 -3.91 34.79 -13.36
CA ARG A 88 -4.08 34.33 -11.95
C ARG A 88 -4.43 35.47 -10.99
N LEU A 89 -3.95 36.68 -11.27
CA LEU A 89 -4.27 37.88 -10.50
C LEU A 89 -5.78 38.19 -10.56
N ILE A 90 -6.38 38.11 -11.75
CA ILE A 90 -7.83 38.29 -11.95
C ILE A 90 -8.64 37.11 -11.37
N ARG A 91 -8.04 35.91 -11.25
CA ARG A 91 -8.74 34.78 -10.61
C ARG A 91 -8.72 34.83 -9.08
N TYR A 92 -7.66 35.36 -8.47
CA TYR A 92 -7.45 35.31 -7.02
C TYR A 92 -7.57 36.65 -6.31
N TRP A 93 -8.02 37.72 -6.99
CA TRP A 93 -8.19 39.02 -6.33
C TRP A 93 -9.22 38.97 -5.18
N ILE A 94 -10.34 38.26 -5.32
CA ILE A 94 -11.35 38.16 -4.25
C ILE A 94 -10.79 37.46 -3.00
N PRO A 95 -10.23 36.23 -3.08
CA PRO A 95 -9.58 35.61 -1.92
C PRO A 95 -8.44 36.44 -1.35
N ALA A 96 -7.65 37.11 -2.19
CA ALA A 96 -6.55 37.96 -1.73
C ALA A 96 -7.05 39.18 -0.95
N VAL A 97 -8.10 39.85 -1.42
CA VAL A 97 -8.73 40.97 -0.72
C VAL A 97 -9.34 40.51 0.60
N ILE A 98 -10.06 39.38 0.62
CA ILE A 98 -10.61 38.80 1.86
C ILE A 98 -9.48 38.47 2.85
N PHE A 99 -8.38 37.90 2.37
CA PHE A 99 -7.23 37.57 3.21
C PHE A 99 -6.54 38.81 3.78
N ILE A 100 -6.38 39.87 2.97
CA ILE A 100 -5.79 41.14 3.40
C ILE A 100 -6.70 41.82 4.43
N LEU A 101 -8.01 41.87 4.20
CA LEU A 101 -8.96 42.47 5.15
C LEU A 101 -9.04 41.66 6.45
N SER A 102 -9.01 40.33 6.36
CA SER A 102 -9.00 39.43 7.51
C SER A 102 -7.62 39.33 8.18
N SER A 103 -6.56 39.86 7.56
CA SER A 103 -5.21 39.77 8.10
C SER A 103 -5.10 40.51 9.43
N SER A 104 -5.76 41.67 9.56
CA SER A 104 -5.76 42.44 10.80
C SER A 104 -6.44 41.69 11.95
N THR A 105 -7.57 41.02 11.70
CA THR A 105 -8.27 40.23 12.73
C THR A 105 -7.53 38.95 13.08
N ILE A 106 -6.97 38.25 12.09
CA ILE A 106 -6.12 37.06 12.30
C ILE A 106 -4.89 37.45 13.13
N LEU A 107 -4.20 38.52 12.77
CA LEU A 107 -3.01 38.99 13.50
C LEU A 107 -3.36 39.39 14.93
N ARG A 108 -4.51 40.07 15.14
CA ARG A 108 -4.97 40.45 16.48
C ARG A 108 -5.30 39.23 17.34
N ILE A 109 -5.94 38.20 16.77
CA ILE A 109 -6.20 36.94 17.47
C ILE A 109 -4.89 36.22 17.80
N LEU A 110 -3.96 36.13 16.86
CA LEU A 110 -2.68 35.44 17.02
C LEU A 110 -1.80 36.11 18.08
N VAL A 111 -1.76 37.44 18.11
CA VAL A 111 -1.00 38.22 19.10
C VAL A 111 -1.67 38.18 20.47
N ASN A 112 -3.00 38.30 20.54
CA ASN A 112 -3.74 38.30 21.81
C ASN A 112 -3.81 36.90 22.44
N ARG A 113 -3.84 35.84 21.63
CA ARG A 113 -3.89 34.44 22.08
C ARG A 113 -2.53 33.73 21.98
N LYS A 114 -1.42 34.47 21.83
CA LYS A 114 -0.07 33.88 21.73
C LYS A 114 0.25 33.00 22.94
N ALA A 115 -0.17 33.42 24.13
CA ALA A 115 0.05 32.68 25.37
C ALA A 115 -0.70 31.34 25.33
N GLU A 116 -1.96 31.35 24.91
CA GLU A 116 -2.78 30.14 24.75
C GLU A 116 -2.24 29.20 23.67
N ILE A 117 -1.73 29.73 22.56
CA ILE A 117 -1.12 28.91 21.51
C ILE A 117 0.15 28.25 22.03
N VAL A 118 0.98 28.98 22.78
CA VAL A 118 2.19 28.44 23.40
C VAL A 118 1.84 27.37 24.42
N THR A 119 0.84 27.59 25.28
CA THR A 119 0.39 26.56 26.22
C THR A 119 -0.18 25.36 25.50
N TRP A 120 -0.98 25.53 24.44
CA TRP A 120 -1.50 24.41 23.64
C TRP A 120 -0.39 23.59 22.99
N ILE A 121 0.67 24.23 22.49
CA ILE A 121 1.83 23.53 21.92
C ILE A 121 2.61 22.79 23.01
N GLN A 122 2.79 23.42 24.19
CA GLN A 122 3.46 22.79 25.32
C GLN A 122 2.65 21.60 25.84
N ASP A 123 1.35 21.76 26.04
CA ASP A 123 0.40 20.73 26.49
C ASP A 123 0.29 19.59 25.47
N PHE A 124 0.30 19.91 24.18
CA PHE A 124 0.36 18.88 23.14
C PHE A 124 1.68 18.12 23.19
N GLY A 125 2.80 18.83 23.39
CA GLY A 125 4.13 18.23 23.52
C GLY A 125 4.26 17.32 24.75
N THR A 126 3.73 17.73 25.89
CA THR A 126 3.69 16.90 27.11
C THR A 126 2.78 15.70 26.90
N THR A 127 1.58 15.89 26.33
CA THR A 127 0.65 14.79 26.03
C THR A 127 1.27 13.74 25.11
N VAL A 128 1.99 14.15 24.06
CA VAL A 128 2.69 13.22 23.15
C VAL A 128 3.81 12.47 23.88
N ARG A 129 4.58 13.16 24.75
CA ARG A 129 5.63 12.53 25.55
C ARG A 129 5.05 11.50 26.53
N ASP A 130 4.01 11.87 27.24
CA ASP A 130 3.34 11.01 28.23
C ASP A 130 2.69 9.82 27.55
N PHE A 131 2.07 10.03 26.38
CA PHE A 131 1.57 8.95 25.54
C PHE A 131 2.70 7.99 25.13
N TRP A 132 3.82 8.50 24.62
CA TRP A 132 4.94 7.65 24.19
C TRP A 132 5.59 6.89 25.36
N SER A 133 5.79 7.55 26.49
CA SER A 133 6.40 6.92 27.68
C SER A 133 5.49 5.84 28.26
N ASN A 134 4.24 6.19 28.55
CA ASN A 134 3.34 5.33 29.33
C ASN A 134 2.70 4.23 28.48
N TRP A 135 2.39 4.51 27.22
CA TRP A 135 1.66 3.56 26.37
C TRP A 135 2.53 2.76 25.41
N ILE A 136 3.77 3.19 25.15
CA ILE A 136 4.66 2.51 24.20
C ILE A 136 5.93 2.02 24.91
N MET A 137 6.67 2.89 25.59
CA MET A 137 7.93 2.49 26.23
C MET A 137 7.72 1.53 27.41
N GLU A 138 6.90 1.88 28.39
CA GLU A 138 6.68 1.04 29.58
C GLU A 138 6.14 -0.37 29.25
N PRO A 139 5.08 -0.52 28.44
CA PRO A 139 4.55 -1.85 28.11
C PRO A 139 5.55 -2.66 27.30
N THR A 140 6.27 -2.04 26.36
CA THR A 140 7.32 -2.73 25.58
C THR A 140 8.47 -3.18 26.47
N LYS A 141 8.87 -2.36 27.46
CA LYS A 141 9.90 -2.72 28.45
C LYS A 141 9.47 -3.86 29.36
N LYS A 142 8.19 -3.92 29.75
CA LYS A 142 7.63 -5.04 30.51
C LYS A 142 7.61 -6.32 29.67
N VAL A 143 7.09 -6.26 28.44
CA VAL A 143 7.05 -7.41 27.51
C VAL A 143 8.45 -7.94 27.19
N ILE A 144 9.42 -7.06 26.86
CA ILE A 144 10.80 -7.49 26.58
C ILE A 144 11.48 -8.05 27.84
N GLY A 145 11.17 -7.50 29.02
CA GLY A 145 11.67 -7.97 30.30
C GLY A 145 11.19 -9.38 30.61
N THR A 146 9.88 -9.63 30.48
CA THR A 146 9.26 -10.94 30.72
C THR A 146 9.75 -11.99 29.72
N ILE A 147 9.88 -11.66 28.44
CA ILE A 147 10.38 -12.60 27.40
C ILE A 147 11.89 -12.88 27.56
N ARG A 148 12.70 -11.86 27.91
CA ARG A 148 14.15 -12.02 28.02
C ARG A 148 14.57 -12.79 29.28
N HIS A 149 13.78 -12.75 30.35
CA HIS A 149 14.14 -13.38 31.62
C HIS A 149 13.79 -14.86 31.73
N ASP A 150 13.10 -15.46 30.75
CA ASP A 150 12.63 -16.82 30.94
C ASP A 150 12.44 -17.55 29.62
N LYS A 151 13.37 -18.48 29.31
CA LYS A 151 13.06 -19.75 28.63
C LYS A 151 13.99 -20.90 29.03
N ASP A 152 15.28 -20.67 29.32
CA ASP A 152 16.21 -21.81 29.50
C ASP A 152 17.33 -21.68 30.56
N SER A 153 17.66 -20.48 31.04
CA SER A 153 18.99 -20.26 31.64
C SER A 153 19.05 -20.13 33.16
N ALA A 154 18.01 -19.66 33.85
CA ALA A 154 18.09 -19.51 35.32
C ALA A 154 17.48 -20.71 36.08
N ILE A 155 16.29 -21.16 35.65
CA ILE A 155 15.54 -22.22 36.31
C ILE A 155 16.21 -23.58 36.12
N ALA A 156 16.81 -23.83 34.95
CA ALA A 156 17.56 -25.07 34.71
C ALA A 156 18.92 -25.11 35.43
N ILE A 157 19.57 -23.98 35.70
CA ILE A 157 20.93 -23.96 36.28
C ILE A 157 20.87 -24.09 37.80
N MET A 158 19.97 -23.38 38.49
CA MET A 158 19.79 -23.56 39.94
C MET A 158 19.19 -24.94 40.26
N SER A 159 18.22 -25.40 39.47
CA SER A 159 17.66 -26.74 39.68
C SER A 159 18.65 -27.84 39.29
N LYS A 160 19.46 -27.72 38.22
CA LYS A 160 20.48 -28.74 37.90
C LYS A 160 21.55 -28.86 38.99
N GLU A 161 22.06 -27.75 39.50
CA GLU A 161 23.14 -27.76 40.49
C GLU A 161 22.65 -28.38 41.81
N SER A 162 21.46 -27.96 42.29
CA SER A 162 20.84 -28.55 43.48
C SER A 162 20.37 -30.00 43.25
N LEU A 163 19.74 -30.34 42.11
CA LEU A 163 19.34 -31.71 41.79
C LEU A 163 20.54 -32.63 41.56
N LYS A 164 21.70 -32.12 41.13
CA LYS A 164 22.92 -32.92 40.98
C LYS A 164 23.52 -33.23 42.35
N GLY A 165 23.57 -32.24 43.25
CA GLY A 165 23.97 -32.46 44.64
C GLY A 165 23.08 -33.46 45.36
N ASP A 166 21.76 -33.34 45.18
CA ASP A 166 20.79 -34.25 45.79
C ASP A 166 20.80 -35.64 45.15
N ARG A 167 21.05 -35.76 43.84
CA ARG A 167 21.23 -37.05 43.15
C ARG A 167 22.51 -37.77 43.56
N ASP A 168 23.62 -37.05 43.69
CA ASP A 168 24.88 -37.63 44.19
C ASP A 168 24.73 -38.07 45.66
N SER A 169 23.95 -37.34 46.46
CA SER A 169 23.63 -37.73 47.84
C SER A 169 22.75 -38.98 47.88
N LEU A 170 21.73 -39.06 47.03
CA LEU A 170 20.85 -40.22 46.90
C LEU A 170 21.59 -41.46 46.41
N GLU A 171 22.50 -41.31 45.44
CA GLU A 171 23.33 -42.42 44.95
C GLU A 171 24.18 -43.03 46.06
N ARG A 172 24.85 -42.19 46.87
CA ARG A 172 25.64 -42.65 48.02
C ARG A 172 24.77 -43.35 49.04
N MET A 173 23.62 -42.77 49.38
CA MET A 173 22.72 -43.29 50.40
C MET A 173 22.12 -44.65 50.02
N VAL A 174 21.78 -44.85 48.74
CA VAL A 174 21.21 -46.11 48.23
C VAL A 174 22.28 -47.19 48.11
N VAL A 175 23.50 -46.83 47.73
CA VAL A 175 24.63 -47.77 47.67
C VAL A 175 24.99 -48.25 49.09
N ASP A 176 25.08 -47.34 50.06
CA ASP A 176 25.35 -47.69 51.46
C ASP A 176 24.26 -48.63 51.99
N PHE A 177 22.98 -48.33 51.70
CA PHE A 177 21.85 -49.17 52.10
C PHE A 177 21.88 -50.57 51.46
N ALA A 178 22.28 -50.70 50.20
CA ALA A 178 22.38 -51.99 49.53
C ALA A 178 23.52 -52.86 50.09
N VAL A 179 24.64 -52.24 50.48
CA VAL A 179 25.78 -52.91 51.11
C VAL A 179 25.44 -53.38 52.52
N ASP A 180 24.73 -52.55 53.30
CA ASP A 180 24.34 -52.86 54.68
C ASP A 180 23.22 -53.93 54.75
N ASN A 181 22.38 -54.04 53.70
CA ASN A 181 21.27 -54.99 53.62
C ASN A 181 21.38 -55.92 52.37
N PRO A 182 22.34 -56.87 52.35
CA PRO A 182 22.58 -57.76 51.20
C PRO A 182 21.39 -58.68 50.87
N ASN A 183 20.51 -58.93 51.84
CA ASN A 183 19.34 -59.79 51.71
C ASN A 183 18.20 -59.16 50.87
N SER A 184 18.22 -57.83 50.70
CA SER A 184 17.17 -57.07 49.99
C SER A 184 17.58 -56.68 48.57
N ALA A 185 18.89 -56.65 48.28
CA ALA A 185 19.45 -56.35 46.98
C ALA A 185 19.61 -57.60 46.09
N THR A 186 19.91 -58.75 46.69
CA THR A 186 20.04 -60.04 45.99
C THR A 186 19.35 -61.15 46.79
N ASN A 187 18.67 -62.07 46.10
CA ASN A 187 17.96 -63.21 46.70
C ASN A 187 18.93 -64.28 47.28
N GLY A 188 19.89 -63.88 48.11
CA GLY A 188 20.86 -64.77 48.76
C GLY A 188 21.73 -64.03 49.78
N ASN A 189 22.03 -64.70 50.90
CA ASN A 189 22.79 -64.17 52.04
C ASN A 189 24.32 -64.15 51.79
N ALA A 190 24.78 -63.52 50.70
CA ALA A 190 26.22 -63.36 50.43
C ALA A 190 26.58 -61.86 50.30
N PRO A 191 27.78 -61.43 50.75
CA PRO A 191 28.21 -60.04 50.60
C PRO A 191 28.37 -59.68 49.11
N LEU A 192 27.91 -58.48 48.73
CA LEU A 192 27.86 -58.01 47.34
C LEU A 192 29.27 -57.88 46.73
N SER A 193 29.45 -58.34 45.49
CA SER A 193 30.68 -58.16 44.72
C SER A 193 30.75 -56.74 44.13
N GLU A 194 31.97 -56.21 43.95
CA GLU A 194 32.25 -54.86 43.43
C GLU A 194 31.57 -54.57 42.06
N ALA A 195 31.37 -55.62 41.24
CA ALA A 195 30.67 -55.54 39.97
C ALA A 195 29.15 -55.30 40.11
N GLN A 196 28.52 -55.83 41.18
CA GLN A 196 27.09 -55.67 41.44
C GLN A 196 26.77 -54.29 42.03
N ILE A 197 27.71 -53.71 42.78
CA ILE A 197 27.61 -52.34 43.30
C ILE A 197 27.64 -51.33 42.14
N ALA A 198 28.45 -51.59 41.10
CA ALA A 198 28.48 -50.76 39.89
C ALA A 198 27.18 -50.83 39.08
N GLU A 199 26.53 -52.00 39.03
CA GLU A 199 25.23 -52.18 38.37
C GLU A 199 24.10 -51.44 39.12
N ILE A 200 24.13 -51.45 40.45
CA ILE A 200 23.17 -50.71 41.29
C ILE A 200 23.33 -49.20 41.09
N ARG A 201 24.56 -48.68 40.99
CA ARG A 201 24.81 -47.26 40.66
C ARG A 201 24.24 -46.86 39.30
N LEU A 202 24.39 -47.72 38.29
CA LEU A 202 23.79 -47.49 36.97
C LEU A 202 22.25 -47.47 37.04
N LYS A 203 21.64 -48.42 37.74
CA LYS A 203 20.18 -48.49 37.92
C LYS A 203 19.59 -47.34 38.73
N VAL A 204 20.32 -46.83 39.73
CA VAL A 204 19.94 -45.64 40.52
C VAL A 204 20.06 -44.36 39.68
N LYS A 205 21.05 -44.28 38.79
CA LYS A 205 21.20 -43.17 37.84
C LYS A 205 20.07 -43.15 36.80
N GLU A 206 19.52 -44.31 36.47
CA GLU A 206 18.32 -44.49 35.63
C GLU A 206 17.00 -44.29 36.40
N GLY A 207 17.03 -44.15 37.73
CA GLY A 207 15.87 -43.82 38.57
C GLY A 207 15.10 -45.01 39.13
N ASP A 208 15.63 -46.23 39.04
CA ASP A 208 14.99 -47.43 39.57
C ASP A 208 15.36 -47.66 41.05
N LEU A 209 14.40 -47.39 41.94
CA LEU A 209 14.54 -47.51 43.41
C LEU A 209 13.89 -48.78 43.98
N THR A 210 13.57 -49.75 43.13
CA THR A 210 12.85 -50.99 43.50
C THR A 210 13.44 -51.77 44.69
N PRO A 211 14.78 -51.87 44.89
CA PRO A 211 15.35 -52.58 46.05
C PRO A 211 15.05 -51.89 47.40
N VAL A 212 15.03 -50.56 47.41
CA VAL A 212 14.79 -49.75 48.61
C VAL A 212 13.30 -49.74 48.96
N LEU A 213 12.43 -49.66 47.95
CA LEU A 213 10.97 -49.74 48.11
C LEU A 213 10.52 -51.07 48.74
N ARG A 214 11.13 -52.19 48.35
CA ARG A 214 10.83 -53.51 48.93
C ARG A 214 11.26 -53.66 50.38
N ALA A 215 12.40 -53.06 50.77
CA ALA A 215 12.84 -53.05 52.15
C ALA A 215 11.94 -52.17 53.03
N TYR A 216 11.56 -50.99 52.52
CA TYR A 216 10.59 -50.11 53.17
C TYR A 216 9.24 -50.80 53.43
N GLU A 217 8.70 -51.50 52.43
CA GLU A 217 7.40 -52.20 52.55
C GLU A 217 7.44 -53.37 53.55
N LYS A 218 8.60 -54.02 53.68
CA LYS A 218 8.84 -55.08 54.66
C LYS A 218 8.95 -54.55 56.09
N ASP A 219 9.64 -53.42 56.29
CA ASP A 219 9.81 -52.81 57.61
C ASP A 219 8.58 -52.05 58.09
N LEU A 220 7.75 -51.54 57.17
CA LEU A 220 6.45 -50.93 57.52
C LEU A 220 5.47 -51.94 58.15
N ARG A 221 5.62 -53.24 57.83
CA ARG A 221 4.80 -54.31 58.42
C ARG A 221 5.15 -54.58 59.89
N GLN A 222 6.31 -54.14 60.40
CA GLN A 222 6.71 -54.27 61.81
C GLN A 222 7.32 -52.95 62.34
N PRO A 223 6.48 -51.96 62.65
CA PRO A 223 6.92 -50.57 62.87
C PRO A 223 7.88 -50.38 64.06
N PHE A 224 7.74 -51.19 65.11
CA PHE A 224 8.59 -51.08 66.30
C PHE A 224 10.00 -51.65 66.09
N VAL A 225 10.15 -52.69 65.26
CA VAL A 225 11.45 -53.32 65.00
C VAL A 225 12.24 -52.53 63.93
N GLY A 226 11.56 -51.97 62.92
CA GLY A 226 12.17 -51.15 61.87
C GLY A 226 12.63 -49.76 62.35
N THR A 227 11.97 -49.18 63.35
CA THR A 227 12.41 -47.92 63.98
C THR A 227 13.68 -48.12 64.81
N LEU A 228 13.79 -49.26 65.51
CA LEU A 228 14.97 -49.61 66.33
C LEU A 228 16.20 -49.97 65.48
N ARG A 229 16.01 -50.46 64.24
CA ARG A 229 17.11 -50.70 63.27
C ARG A 229 17.51 -49.46 62.46
N GLY A 230 16.72 -48.37 62.48
CA GLY A 230 17.06 -47.09 61.84
C GLY A 230 16.57 -46.92 60.40
N ASP A 231 16.09 -47.98 59.75
CA ASP A 231 15.69 -47.97 58.33
C ASP A 231 14.40 -47.17 58.08
N LEU A 232 13.46 -47.17 59.03
CA LEU A 232 12.20 -46.42 58.90
C LEU A 232 12.41 -44.90 58.97
N ILE A 233 13.31 -44.43 59.84
CA ILE A 233 13.61 -43.00 60.00
C ILE A 233 14.29 -42.46 58.74
N ARG A 234 15.20 -43.25 58.14
CA ARG A 234 15.89 -42.90 56.89
C ARG A 234 14.92 -42.79 55.72
N ALA A 235 13.96 -43.71 55.60
CA ALA A 235 12.91 -43.66 54.58
C ALA A 235 11.98 -42.44 54.75
N LEU A 236 11.63 -42.09 55.99
CA LEU A 236 10.84 -40.90 56.29
C LEU A 236 11.57 -39.60 55.92
N LEU A 237 12.88 -39.53 56.19
CA LEU A 237 13.74 -38.41 55.77
C LEU A 237 13.82 -38.27 54.25
N ILE A 238 13.95 -39.39 53.52
CA ILE A 238 13.93 -39.40 52.04
C ILE A 238 12.59 -38.86 51.52
N GLN A 239 11.48 -39.24 52.14
CA GLN A 239 10.16 -38.79 51.72
C GLN A 239 9.93 -37.29 52.00
N VAL A 240 10.46 -36.77 53.11
CA VAL A 240 10.47 -35.33 53.39
C VAL A 240 11.31 -34.58 52.36
N GLN A 241 12.49 -35.09 51.99
CA GLN A 241 13.33 -34.48 50.96
C GLN A 241 12.67 -34.52 49.58
N LYS A 242 12.00 -35.63 49.23
CA LYS A 242 11.23 -35.74 47.99
C LYS A 242 10.09 -34.72 47.95
N THR A 243 9.37 -34.57 49.05
CA THR A 243 8.28 -33.58 49.16
C THR A 243 8.81 -32.16 49.02
N LYS A 244 9.99 -31.85 49.59
CA LYS A 244 10.64 -30.54 49.42
C LYS A 244 10.94 -30.24 47.95
N VAL A 245 11.52 -31.20 47.21
CA VAL A 245 11.81 -31.05 45.78
C VAL A 245 10.53 -30.88 44.96
N ASP A 246 9.49 -31.67 45.26
CA ASP A 246 8.22 -31.59 44.53
C ASP A 246 7.50 -30.26 44.78
N VAL A 247 7.60 -29.72 46.00
CA VAL A 247 7.10 -28.37 46.34
C VAL A 247 7.91 -27.28 45.64
N GLU A 248 9.24 -27.38 45.56
CA GLU A 248 10.07 -26.40 44.84
C GLU A 248 9.79 -26.41 43.33
N VAL A 249 9.56 -27.58 42.72
CA VAL A 249 9.15 -27.69 41.31
C VAL A 249 7.75 -27.11 41.09
N ALA A 250 6.80 -27.36 42.00
CA ALA A 250 5.46 -26.78 41.92
C ALA A 250 5.48 -25.25 42.09
N LEU A 251 6.29 -24.72 43.01
CA LEU A 251 6.50 -23.28 43.20
C LEU A 251 7.09 -22.62 41.95
N SER A 252 8.04 -23.28 41.29
CA SER A 252 8.59 -22.84 40.00
C SER A 252 7.51 -22.83 38.89
N GLY A 253 6.64 -23.84 38.88
CA GLY A 253 5.48 -23.87 37.98
C GLY A 253 4.52 -22.69 38.20
N ILE A 254 4.30 -22.27 39.44
CA ILE A 254 3.46 -21.10 39.77
C ILE A 254 4.10 -19.80 39.27
N ASP A 255 5.41 -19.63 39.40
CA ASP A 255 6.11 -18.43 38.89
C ASP A 255 5.95 -18.31 37.36
N SER A 256 6.05 -19.45 36.64
CA SER A 256 5.82 -19.49 35.19
C SER A 256 4.39 -19.08 34.80
N LEU A 257 3.39 -19.42 35.63
CA LEU A 257 2.00 -19.03 35.42
C LEU A 257 1.79 -17.53 35.68
N LEU A 258 2.38 -16.99 36.75
CA LEU A 258 2.30 -15.54 37.03
C LEU A 258 3.00 -14.71 35.95
N LYS A 259 4.14 -15.17 35.44
CA LYS A 259 4.81 -14.59 34.26
C LYS A 259 3.94 -14.59 33.02
N SER A 260 3.20 -15.68 32.77
CA SER A 260 2.29 -15.77 31.63
C SER A 260 1.15 -14.73 31.74
N GLN A 261 0.65 -14.48 32.96
CA GLN A 261 -0.37 -13.46 33.21
C GLN A 261 0.22 -12.05 33.10
N GLU A 262 1.44 -11.82 33.59
CA GLU A 262 2.15 -10.55 33.45
C GLU A 262 2.33 -10.17 31.97
N LEU A 263 2.65 -11.16 31.12
CA LEU A 263 2.78 -10.98 29.68
C LEU A 263 1.43 -10.62 29.02
N VAL A 264 0.33 -11.25 29.43
CA VAL A 264 -1.03 -10.90 28.97
C VAL A 264 -1.40 -9.48 29.40
N PHE A 265 -1.12 -9.09 30.65
CA PHE A 265 -1.33 -7.71 31.12
C PHE A 265 -0.46 -6.70 30.35
N GLY A 266 0.77 -7.06 30.01
CA GLY A 266 1.66 -6.26 29.15
C GLY A 266 1.07 -6.00 27.77
N PHE A 267 0.49 -7.03 27.13
CA PHE A 267 -0.16 -6.89 25.82
C PHE A 267 -1.47 -6.09 25.88
N ILE A 268 -2.29 -6.29 26.91
CA ILE A 268 -3.51 -5.50 27.12
C ILE A 268 -3.16 -4.02 27.31
N GLY A 269 -2.10 -3.70 28.06
CA GLY A 269 -1.60 -2.33 28.23
C GLY A 269 -1.05 -1.69 26.94
N LEU A 270 -0.45 -2.50 26.05
CA LEU A 270 0.11 -2.03 24.77
C LEU A 270 -0.96 -1.79 23.68
N THR A 271 -2.11 -2.46 23.78
CA THR A 271 -3.16 -2.47 22.75
C THR A 271 -3.70 -1.07 22.41
N PRO A 272 -4.08 -0.20 23.39
CA PRO A 272 -4.64 1.10 23.05
C PRO A 272 -3.59 2.06 22.46
N GLY A 273 -2.31 1.91 22.84
CA GLY A 273 -1.20 2.66 22.23
C GLY A 273 -1.05 2.36 20.73
N VAL A 274 -1.11 1.07 20.36
CA VAL A 274 -1.07 0.64 18.95
C VAL A 274 -2.29 1.14 18.17
N LEU A 275 -3.48 1.07 18.78
CA LEU A 275 -4.72 1.53 18.15
C LEU A 275 -4.68 3.03 17.85
N VAL A 276 -4.26 3.85 18.81
CA VAL A 276 -4.12 5.31 18.63
C VAL A 276 -3.07 5.63 17.56
N CYS A 277 -1.92 4.95 17.57
CA CYS A 277 -0.90 5.12 16.53
C CYS A 277 -1.42 4.77 15.12
N PHE A 278 -2.16 3.65 14.99
CA PHE A 278 -2.77 3.25 13.73
C PHE A 278 -3.82 4.26 13.25
N ALA A 279 -4.68 4.73 14.16
CA ALA A 279 -5.69 5.74 13.86
C ALA A 279 -5.05 7.07 13.42
N ALA A 280 -4.00 7.53 14.11
CA ALA A 280 -3.25 8.73 13.75
C ALA A 280 -2.57 8.59 12.38
N PHE A 281 -1.92 7.45 12.12
CA PHE A 281 -1.28 7.19 10.84
C PHE A 281 -2.28 7.14 9.69
N ARG A 282 -3.44 6.49 9.89
CA ARG A 282 -4.53 6.44 8.92
C ARG A 282 -5.19 7.80 8.70
N TYR A 283 -5.35 8.60 9.75
CA TYR A 283 -5.86 9.97 9.64
C TYR A 283 -4.90 10.88 8.86
N LEU A 284 -3.60 10.86 9.20
CA LEU A 284 -2.57 11.58 8.46
C LEU A 284 -2.52 11.14 7.00
N GLY A 285 -2.46 9.83 6.74
CA GLY A 285 -2.51 9.27 5.39
C GLY A 285 -3.79 9.66 4.62
N GLY A 286 -4.93 9.74 5.30
CA GLY A 286 -6.20 10.19 4.74
C GLY A 286 -6.22 11.68 4.39
N VAL A 287 -5.71 12.55 5.26
CA VAL A 287 -5.65 14.01 5.02
C VAL A 287 -4.70 14.34 3.86
N PHE A 288 -3.53 13.70 3.80
CA PHE A 288 -2.59 13.89 2.70
C PHE A 288 -3.01 13.16 1.41
N GLY A 289 -3.66 12.00 1.52
CA GLY A 289 -4.10 11.14 0.40
C GLY A 289 -5.44 11.54 -0.22
N SER A 290 -6.36 12.15 0.52
CA SER A 290 -7.72 12.53 0.07
C SER A 290 -7.69 13.43 -1.17
N ARG A 291 -6.69 14.29 -1.29
CA ARG A 291 -6.50 15.15 -2.47
C ARG A 291 -6.19 14.37 -3.75
N ARG A 292 -5.54 13.19 -3.65
CA ARG A 292 -5.25 12.34 -4.82
C ARG A 292 -6.52 11.66 -5.34
N GLY A 293 -7.36 11.15 -4.44
CA GLY A 293 -8.67 10.57 -4.79
C GLY A 293 -9.62 11.59 -5.43
N LEU A 294 -9.77 12.78 -4.82
CA LEU A 294 -10.60 13.86 -5.36
C LEU A 294 -10.12 14.35 -6.74
N ARG A 295 -8.80 14.44 -6.95
CA ARG A 295 -8.23 14.81 -8.26
C ARG A 295 -8.48 13.73 -9.32
N ARG A 296 -8.42 12.46 -8.93
CA ARG A 296 -8.74 11.34 -9.84
C ARG A 296 -10.22 11.35 -10.22
N GLY A 297 -11.13 11.48 -9.25
CA GLY A 297 -12.57 11.56 -9.50
C GLY A 297 -12.96 12.77 -10.37
N ARG A 298 -12.35 13.95 -10.16
CA ARG A 298 -12.57 15.11 -11.04
C ARG A 298 -12.13 14.86 -12.48
N LYS A 299 -11.01 14.15 -12.68
CA LYS A 299 -10.53 13.79 -14.02
C LYS A 299 -11.40 12.73 -14.68
N ALA A 300 -11.81 11.71 -13.94
CA ALA A 300 -12.76 10.71 -14.42
C ALA A 300 -14.06 11.37 -14.87
N GLY A 301 -14.62 12.28 -14.07
CA GLY A 301 -15.79 13.07 -14.43
C GLY A 301 -15.58 13.98 -15.65
N GLN A 302 -14.38 14.51 -15.86
CA GLN A 302 -14.04 15.26 -17.08
C GLN A 302 -14.04 14.34 -18.31
N THR A 303 -13.43 13.16 -18.21
CA THR A 303 -13.41 12.17 -19.31
C THR A 303 -14.81 11.67 -19.66
N VAL A 304 -15.68 11.44 -18.67
CA VAL A 304 -17.09 11.08 -18.91
C VAL A 304 -17.84 12.19 -19.65
N ARG A 305 -17.58 13.46 -19.33
CA ARG A 305 -18.19 14.59 -20.05
C ARG A 305 -17.73 14.65 -21.50
N VAL A 306 -16.46 14.41 -21.76
CA VAL A 306 -15.90 14.33 -23.12
C VAL A 306 -16.53 13.17 -23.89
N LEU A 307 -16.65 11.99 -23.28
CA LEU A 307 -17.30 10.83 -23.89
C LEU A 307 -18.77 11.12 -24.25
N ARG A 308 -19.50 11.81 -23.37
CA ARG A 308 -20.86 12.28 -23.62
C ARG A 308 -20.94 13.35 -24.72
N ASN A 309 -19.93 14.21 -24.84
CA ASN A 309 -19.87 15.17 -25.93
C ASN A 309 -19.64 14.47 -27.26
N ILE A 310 -18.76 13.46 -27.31
CA ILE A 310 -18.55 12.60 -28.48
C ILE A 310 -19.86 11.89 -28.87
N ASP A 311 -20.54 11.27 -27.90
CA ASP A 311 -21.86 10.65 -28.09
C ASP A 311 -22.87 11.62 -28.72
N ARG A 312 -22.91 12.84 -28.18
CA ARG A 312 -23.78 13.90 -28.69
C ARG A 312 -23.40 14.33 -30.10
N ILE A 313 -22.10 14.45 -30.43
CA ILE A 313 -21.63 14.78 -31.78
C ILE A 313 -22.07 13.68 -32.75
N LEU A 314 -21.80 12.42 -32.44
CA LEU A 314 -22.14 11.28 -33.30
C LEU A 314 -23.65 11.10 -33.48
N THR A 315 -24.46 11.44 -32.47
CA THR A 315 -25.92 11.30 -32.53
C THR A 315 -26.59 12.46 -33.27
N ILE A 316 -26.05 13.69 -33.16
CA ILE A 316 -26.61 14.89 -33.80
C ILE A 316 -26.11 15.04 -35.24
N ALA A 317 -24.95 14.47 -35.56
CA ALA A 317 -24.35 14.62 -36.87
C ALA A 317 -25.30 14.14 -37.97
N THR A 318 -25.48 14.98 -38.99
CA THR A 318 -26.22 14.62 -40.19
C THR A 318 -25.32 13.77 -41.08
N PRO A 319 -25.66 12.50 -41.35
CA PRO A 319 -24.86 11.66 -42.22
C PRO A 319 -24.81 12.25 -43.63
N THR A 320 -23.62 12.34 -44.20
CA THR A 320 -23.44 12.61 -45.63
C THR A 320 -23.95 11.40 -46.43
N GLN A 321 -24.16 11.54 -47.74
CA GLN A 321 -24.76 10.52 -48.64
C GLN A 321 -24.14 9.11 -48.54
N GLU A 322 -22.92 8.98 -48.03
CA GLU A 322 -22.20 7.70 -47.83
C GLU A 322 -22.22 7.19 -46.38
N ASN A 323 -23.09 7.70 -45.50
CA ASN A 323 -23.12 7.39 -44.06
C ASN A 323 -21.80 7.74 -43.34
N ILE A 324 -21.10 8.74 -43.89
CA ILE A 324 -19.85 9.31 -43.39
C ILE A 324 -20.17 10.59 -42.62
N LEU A 325 -19.43 10.84 -41.55
CA LEU A 325 -19.54 12.03 -40.71
C LEU A 325 -19.13 13.29 -41.52
N SER A 326 -19.90 14.38 -41.40
CA SER A 326 -19.50 15.68 -41.98
C SER A 326 -18.09 16.08 -41.48
N TYR A 327 -17.29 16.72 -42.34
CA TYR A 327 -15.92 17.10 -42.00
C TYR A 327 -15.84 18.01 -40.77
N LYS A 328 -16.84 18.89 -40.60
CA LYS A 328 -17.01 19.71 -39.39
C LYS A 328 -17.15 18.87 -38.13
N ASP A 329 -18.10 17.94 -38.13
CA ASP A 329 -18.38 17.09 -36.97
C ASP A 329 -17.22 16.12 -36.71
N HIS A 330 -16.52 15.69 -37.75
CA HIS A 330 -15.29 14.92 -37.64
C HIS A 330 -14.15 15.72 -36.98
N GLY A 331 -13.96 16.98 -37.36
CA GLY A 331 -12.98 17.86 -36.71
C GLY A 331 -13.28 18.08 -35.22
N LEU A 332 -14.56 18.24 -34.87
CA LEU A 332 -15.01 18.33 -33.48
C LEU A 332 -14.76 17.03 -32.70
N LEU A 333 -15.06 15.87 -33.32
CA LEU A 333 -14.77 14.56 -32.75
C LEU A 333 -13.27 14.39 -32.49
N LEU A 334 -12.41 14.74 -33.45
CA LEU A 334 -10.96 14.64 -33.31
C LEU A 334 -10.43 15.49 -32.15
N CYS A 335 -11.00 16.68 -31.97
CA CYS A 335 -10.67 17.58 -30.87
C CYS A 335 -11.05 16.98 -29.50
N GLU A 336 -12.26 16.42 -29.38
CA GLU A 336 -12.72 15.77 -28.14
C GLU A 336 -11.92 14.48 -27.85
N VAL A 337 -11.61 13.69 -28.88
CA VAL A 337 -10.73 12.52 -28.79
C VAL A 337 -9.32 12.91 -28.34
N HIS A 338 -8.78 14.04 -28.81
CA HIS A 338 -7.48 14.52 -28.36
C HIS A 338 -7.49 14.84 -26.85
N ILE A 339 -8.55 15.48 -26.35
CA ILE A 339 -8.72 15.74 -24.91
C ILE A 339 -8.82 14.42 -24.13
N LEU A 340 -9.54 13.45 -24.67
CA LEU A 340 -9.69 12.10 -24.09
C LEU A 340 -8.34 11.38 -23.97
N ARG A 341 -7.52 11.42 -25.03
CA ARG A 341 -6.16 10.87 -25.09
C ARG A 341 -5.19 11.58 -24.14
N GLN A 342 -5.30 12.90 -23.99
CA GLN A 342 -4.50 13.61 -22.99
C GLN A 342 -4.90 13.24 -21.55
N GLY A 343 -6.17 12.91 -21.34
CA GLY A 343 -6.71 12.47 -20.05
C GLY A 343 -6.37 11.02 -19.68
N SER A 344 -6.26 10.12 -20.67
CA SER A 344 -6.09 8.67 -20.47
C SER A 344 -4.82 8.30 -19.69
N SER A 345 -3.68 8.90 -20.05
CA SER A 345 -2.36 8.66 -19.43
C SER A 345 -2.28 8.86 -17.91
N LYS A 346 -3.26 9.55 -17.32
CA LYS A 346 -3.31 9.82 -15.87
C LYS A 346 -4.43 9.07 -15.16
N LEU A 347 -5.28 8.36 -15.89
CA LEU A 347 -6.46 7.66 -15.37
C LEU A 347 -6.25 6.15 -15.36
N PHE A 348 -5.64 5.62 -16.41
CA PHE A 348 -5.47 4.18 -16.63
C PHE A 348 -4.06 3.69 -16.26
N PRO A 349 -3.91 2.44 -15.80
CA PRO A 349 -2.64 1.71 -15.83
C PRO A 349 -2.17 1.49 -17.27
N GLY A 350 -0.85 1.34 -17.48
CA GLY A 350 -0.25 1.36 -18.83
C GLY A 350 -0.78 0.31 -19.82
N ASP A 351 -1.17 -0.88 -19.36
CA ASP A 351 -1.69 -1.93 -20.26
C ASP A 351 -3.10 -1.57 -20.78
N ILE A 352 -3.98 -1.13 -19.88
CA ILE A 352 -5.36 -0.69 -20.19
C ILE A 352 -5.34 0.61 -20.99
N GLU A 353 -4.33 1.46 -20.79
CA GLU A 353 -4.15 2.67 -21.60
C GLU A 353 -3.92 2.32 -23.08
N ARG A 354 -3.17 1.26 -23.39
CA ARG A 354 -2.92 0.85 -24.79
C ARG A 354 -4.20 0.40 -25.47
N GLU A 355 -4.94 -0.50 -24.83
CA GLU A 355 -6.25 -0.96 -25.32
C GLU A 355 -7.21 0.22 -25.51
N PHE A 356 -7.23 1.17 -24.56
CA PHE A 356 -8.07 2.36 -24.67
C PHE A 356 -7.67 3.23 -25.85
N LEU A 357 -6.36 3.39 -26.11
CA LEU A 357 -5.88 4.17 -27.24
C LEU A 357 -6.18 3.49 -28.59
N GLU A 358 -6.18 2.16 -28.65
CA GLU A 358 -6.63 1.40 -29.82
C GLU A 358 -8.11 1.67 -30.10
N ASP A 359 -8.97 1.52 -29.10
CA ASP A 359 -10.41 1.82 -29.21
C ASP A 359 -10.69 3.28 -29.60
N VAL A 360 -9.87 4.21 -29.11
CA VAL A 360 -9.98 5.64 -29.44
C VAL A 360 -9.47 5.95 -30.85
N ASN A 361 -8.50 5.19 -31.37
CA ASN A 361 -8.08 5.28 -32.76
C ASN A 361 -9.15 4.73 -33.70
N ASP A 362 -9.83 3.63 -33.33
CA ASP A 362 -10.97 3.09 -34.06
C ASP A 362 -12.10 4.13 -34.19
N LEU A 363 -12.34 4.91 -33.12
CA LEU A 363 -13.32 6.00 -33.12
C LEU A 363 -12.96 7.14 -34.10
N CYS A 364 -11.65 7.36 -34.35
CA CYS A 364 -11.18 8.37 -35.30
C CYS A 364 -11.32 7.92 -36.77
N ASN A 365 -11.55 6.64 -37.05
CA ASN A 365 -11.58 6.15 -38.42
C ASN A 365 -12.87 6.58 -39.13
N ILE A 366 -12.74 7.48 -40.12
CA ILE A 366 -13.85 8.01 -40.92
C ILE A 366 -14.50 6.90 -41.76
N ASN A 367 -13.69 5.96 -42.25
CA ASN A 367 -14.11 4.94 -43.22
C ASN A 367 -14.96 3.82 -42.60
N SER A 368 -15.06 3.77 -41.27
CA SER A 368 -15.83 2.76 -40.53
C SER A 368 -17.33 3.09 -40.45
N GLY A 369 -17.73 4.32 -40.80
CA GLY A 369 -19.12 4.79 -40.75
C GLY A 369 -19.61 5.09 -39.32
N ILE A 370 -20.65 5.91 -39.23
CA ILE A 370 -21.16 6.44 -37.94
C ILE A 370 -21.65 5.32 -37.01
N GLN A 371 -22.26 4.28 -37.56
CA GLN A 371 -22.79 3.15 -36.79
C GLN A 371 -21.68 2.33 -36.10
N GLN A 372 -20.53 2.17 -36.74
CA GLN A 372 -19.41 1.47 -36.14
C GLN A 372 -18.74 2.34 -35.07
N GLN A 373 -18.64 3.65 -35.30
CA GLN A 373 -18.14 4.61 -34.31
C GLN A 373 -18.99 4.64 -33.04
N LEU A 374 -20.32 4.61 -33.16
CA LEU A 374 -21.24 4.50 -32.02
C LEU A 374 -21.04 3.19 -31.23
N LYS A 375 -20.88 2.05 -31.92
CA LYS A 375 -20.60 0.77 -31.26
C LYS A 375 -19.24 0.77 -30.54
N THR A 376 -18.22 1.37 -31.13
CA THR A 376 -16.91 1.55 -30.48
C THR A 376 -17.03 2.44 -29.25
N LEU A 377 -17.85 3.51 -29.32
CA LEU A 377 -18.12 4.37 -28.17
C LEU A 377 -18.80 3.62 -27.01
N ASP A 378 -19.79 2.77 -27.32
CA ASP A 378 -20.44 1.92 -26.33
C ASP A 378 -19.47 0.89 -25.73
N ARG A 379 -18.60 0.29 -26.55
CA ARG A 379 -17.52 -0.59 -26.09
C ARG A 379 -16.62 0.12 -25.09
N ILE A 380 -16.19 1.35 -25.39
CA ILE A 380 -15.37 2.17 -24.49
C ILE A 380 -16.12 2.45 -23.19
N ARG A 381 -17.39 2.86 -23.28
CA ARG A 381 -18.22 3.19 -22.12
C ARG A 381 -18.38 2.00 -21.19
N TRP A 382 -18.61 0.81 -21.73
CA TRP A 382 -18.78 -0.41 -20.97
C TRP A 382 -17.45 -0.96 -20.43
N GLY A 383 -16.44 -1.12 -21.29
CA GLY A 383 -15.15 -1.71 -20.96
C GLY A 383 -14.37 -0.90 -19.91
N TYR A 384 -14.43 0.43 -19.99
CA TYR A 384 -13.66 1.30 -19.10
C TYR A 384 -14.49 1.87 -17.93
N ALA A 385 -15.74 1.43 -17.74
CA ALA A 385 -16.65 1.92 -16.70
C ALA A 385 -16.05 1.85 -15.29
N LYS A 386 -15.20 0.85 -15.01
CA LYS A 386 -14.55 0.65 -13.70
C LYS A 386 -13.62 1.80 -13.32
N TRP A 387 -12.93 2.40 -14.28
CA TRP A 387 -11.94 3.48 -14.05
C TRP A 387 -12.52 4.88 -14.25
N LEU A 388 -13.72 4.97 -14.83
CA LEU A 388 -14.48 6.21 -15.02
C LEU A 388 -15.42 6.54 -13.84
N LYS A 389 -15.49 5.68 -12.81
CA LYS A 389 -16.29 5.87 -11.58
C LYS A 389 -15.59 6.72 -10.51
#